data_AF-A0A972WNF5-F1
#
_entry.id   AF-A0A972WNF5-F1
#
_cell.length_a   1.000
_cell.length_b   1.000
_cell.length_c   1.000
_cell.angle_alpha   90.00
_cell.angle_beta   90.00
_cell.angle_gamma   90.00
#
_symmetry.space_group_name_H-M   'P 1'
#
loop_
_entity.id
_entity.type
_entity.pdbx_description
1 polymer ?
#
loop_
_entity_poly.entity_id
_entity_poly.type
_entity_poly.pdbx_seq_one_letter_code
_entity_poly.pdbx_strand_id
1 'polypeptide(L)'
;MSERPFTIVWQRRVLDKVLETAFIRHVLLARVNRPQRWLAIEDGDPFPLMDDMLFVTFDDPVDYFGAVKDHGSNNVGLFQVGDEKGDSGCRAYAMADYVIRNYHFDHQLANKPERVSWVPNGWASGVGPVRATDHLSFAERSLPAFFSGFVGQDQEQIEDRRKMLEIIKENKVQALMATTPGFAQGLGRAAYAAHMGNSRFALVPHGRSPETIRLYDALELGAIPIAVDAPWMHASDGLGVFGKPPFVLLNSWDQLPGHLAGYQGSVPPERLAAAEQLRQSCVVWWQRIKDHYAARVAALING
;
A
#
# COMPACT_ATOMS: atom_id res chain seq x y z
N MET A 1 -26.53 15.64 -8.51
CA MET A 1 -25.33 15.41 -7.69
C MET A 1 -25.57 16.10 -6.35
N SER A 2 -25.26 15.45 -5.23
CA SER A 2 -25.43 16.10 -3.92
C SER A 2 -24.40 17.22 -3.78
N GLU A 3 -24.86 18.44 -3.52
CA GLU A 3 -23.98 19.59 -3.24
C GLU A 3 -23.36 19.51 -1.83
N ARG A 4 -23.85 18.60 -0.99
CA ARG A 4 -23.35 18.46 0.38
C ARG A 4 -21.90 17.94 0.37
N PRO A 5 -20.97 18.62 1.06
CA PRO A 5 -19.60 18.16 1.16
C PRO A 5 -19.53 16.81 1.87
N PHE A 6 -18.58 15.97 1.47
CA PHE A 6 -18.19 14.77 2.19
C PHE A 6 -16.98 15.10 3.06
N THR A 7 -17.05 14.83 4.37
CA THR A 7 -16.01 15.24 5.31
C THR A 7 -15.12 14.08 5.72
N ILE A 8 -13.82 14.18 5.42
CA ILE A 8 -12.81 13.23 5.85
C ILE A 8 -12.24 13.74 7.17
N VAL A 9 -12.51 13.00 8.24
CA VAL A 9 -12.13 13.35 9.59
C VAL A 9 -10.91 12.52 10.00
N TRP A 10 -9.82 13.21 10.32
CA TRP A 10 -8.58 12.61 10.77
C TRP A 10 -8.32 12.98 12.22
N GLN A 11 -7.88 12.01 13.02
CA GLN A 11 -7.08 12.34 14.19
C GLN A 11 -5.72 12.86 13.71
N ARG A 12 -5.26 14.00 14.24
CA ARG A 12 -3.98 14.59 13.82
C ARG A 12 -2.82 13.61 13.96
N ARG A 13 -2.74 12.90 15.10
CA ARG A 13 -1.70 11.89 15.34
C ARG A 13 -1.67 10.76 14.30
N VAL A 14 -2.80 10.49 13.64
CA VAL A 14 -2.93 9.50 12.56
C VAL A 14 -2.45 10.13 11.26
N LEU A 15 -2.95 11.33 10.92
CA LEU A 15 -2.56 12.07 9.72
C LEU A 15 -1.05 12.32 9.64
N ASP A 16 -0.41 12.61 10.78
CA ASP A 16 1.04 12.86 10.86
C ASP A 16 1.89 11.60 10.68
N LYS A 17 1.30 10.40 10.85
CA LYS A 17 2.02 9.11 10.82
C LYS A 17 1.73 8.28 9.57
N VAL A 18 0.53 8.36 9.01
CA VAL A 18 0.15 7.63 7.80
C VAL A 18 0.97 8.15 6.62
N LEU A 19 1.63 7.25 5.92
CA LEU A 19 2.50 7.62 4.80
C LEU A 19 1.69 7.84 3.53
N GLU A 20 0.53 7.21 3.41
CA GLU A 20 -0.26 7.03 2.19
C GLU A 20 -1.38 8.07 2.05
N THR A 21 -1.33 9.16 2.82
CA THR A 21 -2.37 10.22 2.83
C THR A 21 -2.64 10.81 1.45
N ALA A 22 -1.59 11.01 0.64
CA ALA A 22 -1.72 11.49 -0.72
C ALA A 22 -2.33 10.44 -1.67
N PHE A 23 -2.04 9.15 -1.47
CA PHE A 23 -2.72 8.06 -2.20
C PHE A 23 -4.21 8.01 -1.87
N ILE A 24 -4.56 8.06 -0.58
CA ILE A 24 -5.96 8.10 -0.12
C ILE A 24 -6.71 9.25 -0.79
N ARG A 25 -6.12 10.45 -0.78
CA ARG A 25 -6.72 11.66 -1.36
C ARG A 25 -6.86 11.59 -2.88
N HIS A 26 -5.77 11.27 -3.57
CA HIS A 26 -5.68 11.44 -5.02
C HIS A 26 -6.06 10.19 -5.82
N VAL A 27 -6.23 9.05 -5.15
CA VAL A 27 -6.61 7.79 -5.78
C VAL A 27 -7.91 7.28 -5.18
N LEU A 28 -7.91 6.84 -3.91
CA LEU A 28 -9.07 6.15 -3.33
C LEU A 28 -10.32 7.04 -3.32
N LEU A 29 -10.15 8.32 -2.98
CA LEU A 29 -11.25 9.29 -2.93
C LEU A 29 -11.44 10.05 -4.25
N ALA A 30 -10.65 9.80 -5.29
CA ALA A 30 -10.68 10.58 -6.53
C ALA A 30 -12.02 10.51 -7.28
N ARG A 31 -12.77 9.42 -7.07
CA ARG A 31 -14.07 9.18 -7.72
C ARG A 31 -15.27 9.53 -6.82
N VAL A 32 -15.04 10.05 -5.61
CA VAL A 32 -16.13 10.55 -4.75
C VAL A 32 -16.64 11.86 -5.35
N ASN A 33 -17.83 11.81 -5.95
CA ASN A 33 -18.41 12.90 -6.72
C ASN A 33 -19.12 13.95 -5.84
N ARG A 34 -18.38 14.47 -4.85
CA ARG A 34 -18.83 15.45 -3.86
C ARG A 34 -17.65 16.35 -3.49
N PRO A 35 -17.88 17.62 -3.11
CA PRO A 35 -16.82 18.44 -2.52
C PRO A 35 -16.24 17.75 -1.29
N GLN A 36 -14.92 17.61 -1.21
CA GLN A 36 -14.26 16.94 -0.08
C GLN A 36 -13.70 17.95 0.91
N ARG A 37 -14.10 17.83 2.18
CA ARG A 37 -13.55 18.61 3.29
C ARG A 37 -12.62 17.73 4.11
N TRP A 38 -11.40 18.18 4.35
CA TRP A 38 -10.44 17.48 5.21
C TRP A 38 -10.39 18.20 6.55
N LEU A 39 -10.71 17.48 7.62
CA LEU A 39 -10.70 17.99 8.99
C LEU A 39 -9.69 17.18 9.80
N ALA A 40 -8.68 17.86 10.34
CA ALA A 40 -7.78 17.29 11.34
C ALA A 40 -8.26 17.72 12.73
N ILE A 41 -8.39 16.75 13.64
CA ILE A 41 -8.85 16.95 15.02
C ILE A 41 -7.67 16.69 15.95
N GLU A 42 -7.46 17.59 16.90
CA GLU A 42 -6.40 17.44 17.90
C GLU A 42 -6.76 16.33 18.91
N ASP A 43 -5.75 15.73 19.53
CA ASP A 43 -6.00 14.67 20.51
C ASP A 43 -6.71 15.26 21.75
N GLY A 44 -7.88 14.70 22.07
CA GLY A 44 -8.71 15.12 23.21
C GLY A 44 -9.84 16.09 22.85
N ASP A 45 -9.84 16.66 21.64
CA ASP A 45 -10.98 17.43 21.14
C ASP A 45 -12.19 16.51 20.92
N PRO A 46 -13.42 17.01 21.11
CA PRO A 46 -14.62 16.24 20.83
C PRO A 46 -14.70 15.91 19.33
N PHE A 47 -14.96 14.64 19.01
CA PHE A 47 -15.21 14.26 17.63
C PHE A 47 -16.53 14.84 17.13
N PRO A 48 -16.60 15.30 15.88
CA PRO A 48 -17.79 15.91 15.34
C PRO A 48 -18.86 14.85 15.08
N LEU A 49 -20.10 15.14 15.45
CA LEU A 49 -21.26 14.32 15.12
C LEU A 49 -21.92 14.93 13.88
N MET A 50 -21.72 14.32 12.71
CA MET A 50 -22.28 14.81 11.45
C MET A 50 -22.59 13.66 10.48
N ASP A 51 -23.43 13.94 9.49
CA ASP A 51 -23.66 13.07 8.34
C ASP A 51 -22.47 13.12 7.35
N ASP A 52 -22.44 12.15 6.43
CA ASP A 52 -21.58 12.19 5.24
C ASP A 52 -20.08 12.35 5.56
N MET A 53 -19.56 11.44 6.39
CA MET A 53 -18.17 11.51 6.83
C MET A 53 -17.43 10.18 6.73
N LEU A 54 -16.11 10.27 6.55
CA LEU A 54 -15.17 9.17 6.69
C LEU A 54 -14.24 9.46 7.88
N PHE A 55 -14.36 8.68 8.95
CA PHE A 55 -13.50 8.79 10.12
C PHE A 55 -12.26 7.91 9.96
N VAL A 56 -11.07 8.49 10.00
CA VAL A 56 -9.79 7.78 9.78
C VAL A 56 -9.00 7.65 11.07
N THR A 57 -8.66 6.41 11.46
CA THR A 57 -8.01 6.12 12.74
C THR A 57 -7.15 4.86 12.72
N PHE A 58 -6.23 4.72 13.68
CA PHE A 58 -5.51 3.47 13.96
C PHE A 58 -6.32 2.50 14.85
N ASP A 59 -7.19 3.03 15.70
CA ASP A 59 -7.83 2.29 16.79
C ASP A 59 -9.26 1.81 16.43
N ASP A 60 -9.94 1.13 17.36
CA ASP A 60 -11.37 0.76 17.30
C ASP A 60 -12.21 1.86 17.99
N PRO A 61 -12.82 2.82 17.26
CA PRO A 61 -13.51 3.97 17.85
C PRO A 61 -14.96 3.63 18.25
N VAL A 62 -15.16 2.53 18.97
CA VAL A 62 -16.50 2.00 19.29
C VAL A 62 -17.37 3.02 20.04
N ASP A 63 -16.81 3.72 21.02
CA ASP A 63 -17.56 4.69 21.83
C ASP A 63 -18.03 5.87 20.98
N TYR A 64 -17.18 6.33 20.05
CA TYR A 64 -17.53 7.39 19.12
C TYR A 64 -18.62 6.95 18.15
N PHE A 65 -18.52 5.76 17.57
CA PHE A 65 -19.57 5.26 16.66
C PHE A 65 -20.89 4.97 17.40
N GLY A 66 -20.84 4.65 18.69
CA GLY A 66 -22.03 4.65 19.56
C GLY A 66 -22.69 6.02 19.62
N ALA A 67 -21.91 7.07 19.93
CA ALA A 67 -22.43 8.45 19.97
C ALA A 67 -22.96 8.94 18.61
N VAL A 68 -22.33 8.55 17.50
CA VAL A 68 -22.81 8.83 16.13
C VAL A 68 -24.18 8.19 15.90
N LYS A 69 -24.38 6.94 16.32
CA LYS A 69 -25.67 6.24 16.20
C LYS A 69 -26.74 6.86 17.09
N ASP A 70 -26.40 7.24 18.32
CA ASP A 70 -27.32 7.92 19.24
C ASP A 70 -27.74 9.30 18.70
N HIS A 71 -26.85 10.00 18.00
CA HIS A 71 -27.16 11.25 17.32
C HIS A 71 -28.08 11.07 16.10
N GLY A 72 -28.15 9.86 15.54
CA GLY A 72 -28.91 9.58 14.32
C GLY A 72 -28.20 10.02 13.02
N SER A 73 -26.88 10.16 13.05
CA SER A 73 -26.09 10.48 11.85
C SER A 73 -26.12 9.34 10.83
N ASN A 74 -26.05 9.70 9.54
CA ASN A 74 -26.12 8.78 8.41
C ASN A 74 -24.92 8.96 7.47
N ASN A 75 -24.60 7.90 6.71
CA ASN A 75 -23.47 7.85 5.79
C ASN A 75 -22.14 8.11 6.50
N VAL A 76 -21.92 7.38 7.60
CA VAL A 76 -20.72 7.48 8.43
C VAL A 76 -19.84 6.24 8.23
N GLY A 77 -18.74 6.45 7.54
CA GLY A 77 -17.73 5.43 7.27
C GLY A 77 -16.59 5.42 8.28
N LEU A 78 -15.99 4.25 8.47
CA LEU A 78 -14.72 4.08 9.18
C LEU A 78 -13.62 3.71 8.19
N PHE A 79 -12.50 4.44 8.19
CA PHE A 79 -11.26 3.97 7.57
C PHE A 79 -10.27 3.60 8.68
N GLN A 80 -10.17 2.31 8.99
CA GLN A 80 -9.18 1.83 9.94
C GLN A 80 -7.87 1.56 9.20
N VAL A 81 -6.83 2.29 9.57
CA VAL A 81 -5.50 2.21 8.95
C VAL A 81 -4.48 1.63 9.92
N GLY A 82 -3.34 1.14 9.43
CA GLY A 82 -2.16 0.88 10.27
C GLY A 82 -2.22 -0.38 11.15
N ASP A 83 -3.28 -1.18 11.07
CA ASP A 83 -3.40 -2.47 11.77
C ASP A 83 -2.58 -3.56 11.05
N GLU A 84 -1.25 -3.46 11.14
CA GLU A 84 -0.30 -4.37 10.48
C GLU A 84 -0.39 -5.82 10.97
N LYS A 85 -1.08 -6.08 12.09
CA LYS A 85 -1.18 -7.40 12.72
C LYS A 85 -2.56 -8.03 12.59
N GLY A 86 -3.57 -7.24 12.21
CA GLY A 86 -4.95 -7.71 12.19
C GLY A 86 -5.52 -7.92 13.60
N ASP A 87 -4.93 -7.29 14.61
CA ASP A 87 -5.27 -7.45 16.03
C ASP A 87 -6.00 -6.24 16.62
N SER A 88 -6.17 -5.15 15.85
CA SER A 88 -7.04 -4.05 16.25
C SER A 88 -8.49 -4.52 16.40
N GLY A 89 -9.17 -3.96 17.41
CA GLY A 89 -10.60 -4.20 17.61
C GLY A 89 -11.43 -3.82 16.38
N CYS A 90 -12.52 -4.55 16.16
CA CYS A 90 -13.45 -4.33 15.05
C CYS A 90 -14.88 -4.06 15.54
N ARG A 91 -15.08 -3.66 16.80
CA ARG A 91 -16.43 -3.49 17.37
C ARG A 91 -17.19 -2.36 16.68
N ALA A 92 -16.51 -1.27 16.32
CA ALA A 92 -17.09 -0.17 15.57
C ALA A 92 -17.65 -0.59 14.20
N TYR A 93 -17.25 -1.75 13.64
CA TYR A 93 -17.64 -2.16 12.29
C TYR A 93 -19.14 -2.47 12.20
N ALA A 94 -19.70 -2.97 13.31
CA ALA A 94 -21.13 -3.22 13.38
C ALA A 94 -21.95 -1.93 13.39
N MET A 95 -21.32 -0.81 13.75
CA MET A 95 -21.94 0.51 13.91
C MET A 95 -21.66 1.43 12.71
N ALA A 96 -20.56 1.25 11.99
CA ALA A 96 -20.31 2.01 10.78
C ALA A 96 -21.27 1.64 9.65
N ASP A 97 -21.61 2.60 8.79
CA ASP A 97 -22.42 2.32 7.61
C ASP A 97 -21.61 1.56 6.54
N TYR A 98 -20.30 1.84 6.47
CA TYR A 98 -19.29 1.10 5.71
C TYR A 98 -17.91 1.21 6.39
N VAL A 99 -17.03 0.26 6.07
CA VAL A 99 -15.67 0.20 6.59
C VAL A 99 -14.68 0.04 5.44
N ILE A 100 -13.62 0.83 5.46
CA ILE A 100 -12.47 0.73 4.57
C ILE A 100 -11.28 0.32 5.43
N ARG A 101 -10.47 -0.61 4.93
CA ARG A 101 -9.28 -1.10 5.62
C ARG A 101 -8.10 -1.27 4.68
N ASN A 102 -6.91 -1.05 5.20
CA ASN A 102 -5.69 -1.59 4.62
C ASN A 102 -5.22 -2.82 5.40
N TYR A 103 -4.27 -3.57 4.83
CA TYR A 103 -3.85 -4.91 5.29
C TYR A 103 -4.94 -5.98 5.12
N HIS A 104 -4.67 -6.97 4.27
CA HIS A 104 -5.62 -8.03 3.97
C HIS A 104 -5.58 -9.13 5.04
N PHE A 105 -6.71 -9.32 5.72
CA PHE A 105 -6.90 -10.36 6.74
C PHE A 105 -8.28 -11.00 6.60
N ASP A 106 -8.32 -12.28 6.26
CA ASP A 106 -9.57 -13.02 6.00
C ASP A 106 -10.58 -12.93 7.16
N HIS A 107 -10.10 -13.02 8.42
CA HIS A 107 -10.98 -12.97 9.60
C HIS A 107 -11.65 -11.62 9.80
N GLN A 108 -11.03 -10.53 9.34
CA GLN A 108 -11.59 -9.18 9.44
C GLN A 108 -12.54 -8.87 8.28
N LEU A 109 -12.33 -9.49 7.12
CA LEU A 109 -13.18 -9.35 5.93
C LEU A 109 -14.41 -10.27 5.96
N ALA A 110 -14.37 -11.35 6.74
CA ALA A 110 -15.50 -12.28 6.91
C ALA A 110 -16.74 -11.62 7.56
N ASN A 111 -16.55 -10.54 8.32
CA ASN A 111 -17.63 -9.84 9.01
C ASN A 111 -18.29 -8.79 8.09
N LYS A 112 -19.45 -9.12 7.49
CA LYS A 112 -20.23 -8.26 6.56
C LYS A 112 -19.41 -7.77 5.35
N PRO A 113 -19.01 -8.67 4.44
CA PRO A 113 -18.13 -8.35 3.31
C PRO A 113 -18.70 -7.29 2.35
N GLU A 114 -20.02 -7.08 2.36
CA GLU A 114 -20.67 -6.04 1.57
C GLU A 114 -20.42 -4.62 2.12
N ARG A 115 -20.07 -4.50 3.40
CA ARG A 115 -19.81 -3.22 4.08
C ARG A 115 -18.34 -2.99 4.37
N VAL A 116 -17.55 -4.06 4.52
CA VAL A 116 -16.10 -3.97 4.77
C VAL A 116 -15.35 -4.16 3.46
N SER A 117 -14.50 -3.19 3.10
CA SER A 117 -13.68 -3.27 1.90
C SER A 117 -12.21 -3.12 2.25
N TRP A 118 -11.42 -4.11 1.84
CA TRP A 118 -9.98 -3.92 1.71
C TRP A 118 -9.68 -2.90 0.60
N VAL A 119 -8.61 -2.15 0.79
CA VAL A 119 -7.94 -1.29 -0.19
C VAL A 119 -6.42 -1.47 -0.05
N PRO A 120 -5.65 -1.35 -1.15
CA PRO A 120 -4.19 -1.38 -1.04
C PRO A 120 -3.69 -0.25 -0.12
N ASN A 121 -2.60 -0.49 0.63
CA ASN A 121 -1.95 0.59 1.40
C ASN A 121 -1.74 1.85 0.55
N GLY A 122 -1.23 1.65 -0.67
CA GLY A 122 -0.81 2.74 -1.54
C GLY A 122 0.65 3.11 -1.34
N TRP A 123 1.10 4.14 -2.04
CA TRP A 123 2.49 4.60 -2.01
C TRP A 123 2.72 5.66 -0.93
N ALA A 124 3.97 5.80 -0.49
CA ALA A 124 4.39 6.77 0.51
C ALA A 124 4.42 8.21 -0.01
N SER A 125 4.05 9.17 0.83
CA SER A 125 4.14 10.60 0.53
C SER A 125 5.54 10.97 0.03
N GLY A 126 5.62 11.60 -1.15
CA GLY A 126 6.87 11.94 -1.83
C GLY A 126 7.37 10.88 -2.82
N VAL A 127 6.68 9.75 -2.97
CA VAL A 127 6.92 8.74 -4.02
C VAL A 127 6.06 9.00 -5.24
N GLY A 128 4.75 9.24 -5.05
CA GLY A 128 3.80 9.49 -6.12
C GLY A 128 2.99 10.79 -5.92
N PRO A 129 2.03 11.06 -6.82
CA PRO A 129 1.72 10.26 -8.01
C PRO A 129 2.74 10.47 -9.14
N VAL A 130 3.03 9.41 -9.91
CA VAL A 130 3.89 9.47 -11.09
C VAL A 130 3.12 9.01 -12.33
N ARG A 131 3.23 9.75 -13.43
CA ARG A 131 2.60 9.36 -14.69
C ARG A 131 3.37 8.22 -15.32
N ALA A 132 2.66 7.27 -15.93
CA ALA A 132 3.27 6.15 -16.64
C ALA A 132 4.28 6.59 -17.72
N THR A 133 4.06 7.75 -18.34
CA THR A 133 4.96 8.35 -19.35
C THR A 133 6.27 8.89 -18.78
N ASP A 134 6.33 9.12 -17.46
CA ASP A 134 7.51 9.64 -16.77
C ASP A 134 8.41 8.51 -16.23
N HIS A 135 8.01 7.24 -16.42
CA HIS A 135 8.82 6.09 -16.02
C HIS A 135 9.97 5.85 -16.99
N LEU A 136 11.17 5.61 -16.46
CA LEU A 136 12.26 5.02 -17.22
C LEU A 136 11.89 3.62 -17.71
N SER A 137 12.30 3.30 -18.94
CA SER A 137 12.26 1.93 -19.44
C SER A 137 13.18 1.01 -18.63
N PHE A 138 13.01 -0.30 -18.77
CA PHE A 138 13.84 -1.30 -18.09
C PHE A 138 15.33 -1.14 -18.43
N ALA A 139 15.66 -0.81 -19.68
CA ALA A 139 17.06 -0.68 -20.13
C ALA A 139 17.74 0.60 -19.62
N GLU A 140 16.99 1.68 -19.42
CA GLU A 140 17.50 2.98 -18.93
C GLU A 140 17.79 2.99 -17.43
N ARG A 141 17.23 2.03 -16.69
CA ARG A 141 17.44 1.86 -15.24
C ARG A 141 18.84 1.30 -14.97
N SER A 142 19.64 2.04 -14.21
CA SER A 142 21.05 1.69 -13.97
C SER A 142 21.25 0.77 -12.76
N LEU A 143 20.31 0.71 -11.82
CA LEU A 143 20.39 -0.16 -10.66
C LEU A 143 19.74 -1.52 -10.97
N PRO A 144 20.46 -2.65 -10.86
CA PRO A 144 19.87 -3.96 -11.12
C PRO A 144 18.74 -4.30 -10.14
N ALA A 145 18.96 -4.05 -8.85
CA ALA A 145 17.93 -4.21 -7.82
C ALA A 145 18.15 -3.22 -6.67
N PHE A 146 17.09 -2.88 -5.95
CA PHE A 146 17.14 -1.96 -4.81
C PHE A 146 16.26 -2.40 -3.65
N PHE A 147 16.77 -2.17 -2.44
CA PHE A 147 16.05 -2.29 -1.18
C PHE A 147 16.43 -1.13 -0.27
N SER A 148 15.44 -0.56 0.41
CA SER A 148 15.65 0.35 1.53
C SER A 148 14.67 0.03 2.63
N GLY A 149 15.15 -0.12 3.87
CA GLY A 149 14.27 -0.45 4.98
C GLY A 149 15.00 -0.76 6.29
N PHE A 150 14.21 -0.78 7.36
CA PHE A 150 14.69 -1.14 8.69
C PHE A 150 14.95 -2.65 8.79
N VAL A 151 16.13 -3.01 9.30
CA VAL A 151 16.59 -4.40 9.41
C VAL A 151 16.73 -4.85 10.87
N GLY A 152 16.34 -4.04 11.86
CA GLY A 152 16.08 -4.36 13.29
C GLY A 152 16.89 -5.43 14.05
N GLN A 153 16.82 -5.36 15.40
CA GLN A 153 17.41 -6.41 16.24
C GLN A 153 16.40 -7.50 16.65
N ASP A 154 15.12 -7.14 16.76
CA ASP A 154 14.06 -8.08 17.11
C ASP A 154 13.83 -9.10 15.98
N GLN A 155 13.87 -10.40 16.30
CA GLN A 155 13.99 -11.45 15.28
C GLN A 155 12.68 -11.80 14.58
N GLU A 156 11.56 -11.76 15.30
CA GLU A 156 10.28 -12.28 14.78
C GLU A 156 9.64 -11.37 13.71
N GLN A 157 9.94 -10.06 13.71
CA GLN A 157 9.22 -9.08 12.88
C GLN A 157 9.90 -8.74 11.53
N ILE A 158 11.01 -9.40 11.21
CA ILE A 158 11.87 -9.06 10.05
C ILE A 158 12.58 -10.28 9.44
N GLU A 159 12.14 -11.49 9.75
CA GLU A 159 12.76 -12.73 9.25
C GLU A 159 12.89 -12.75 7.73
N ASP A 160 11.82 -12.37 7.02
CA ASP A 160 11.80 -12.33 5.56
C ASP A 160 12.87 -11.37 4.98
N ARG A 161 13.07 -10.21 5.64
CA ARG A 161 14.10 -9.24 5.26
C ARG A 161 15.50 -9.78 5.52
N ARG A 162 15.72 -10.47 6.64
CA ARG A 162 17.03 -11.05 6.99
C ARG A 162 17.39 -12.15 6.01
N LYS A 163 16.46 -13.07 5.74
CA LYS A 163 16.66 -14.14 4.76
C LYS A 163 17.00 -13.57 3.39
N MET A 164 16.27 -12.55 2.93
CA MET A 164 16.61 -11.84 1.68
C MET A 164 18.04 -11.30 1.69
N LEU A 165 18.45 -10.60 2.75
CA LEU A 165 19.78 -9.99 2.86
C LEU A 165 20.90 -11.02 2.94
N GLU A 166 20.67 -12.14 3.63
CA GLU A 166 21.58 -13.28 3.70
C GLU A 166 21.82 -13.85 2.30
N ILE A 167 20.74 -14.15 1.55
CA ILE A 167 20.85 -14.67 0.18
C ILE A 167 21.60 -13.71 -0.74
N ILE A 168 21.32 -12.40 -0.66
CA ILE A 168 22.02 -11.38 -1.45
C ILE A 168 23.52 -11.40 -1.14
N LYS A 169 23.88 -11.46 0.14
CA LYS A 169 25.28 -11.47 0.60
C LYS A 169 26.00 -12.73 0.16
N GLU A 170 25.43 -13.90 0.39
CA GLU A 170 26.03 -15.21 0.10
C GLU A 170 26.25 -15.40 -1.41
N ASN A 171 25.30 -14.95 -2.23
CA ASN A 171 25.33 -15.13 -3.68
C ASN A 171 25.91 -13.93 -4.43
N LYS A 172 26.38 -12.90 -3.72
CA LYS A 172 26.94 -11.66 -4.29
C LYS A 172 26.00 -11.02 -5.32
N VAL A 173 24.69 -11.03 -5.03
CA VAL A 173 23.68 -10.43 -5.89
C VAL A 173 23.94 -8.92 -6.00
N GLN A 174 24.05 -8.41 -7.23
CA GLN A 174 24.21 -6.97 -7.47
C GLN A 174 22.92 -6.23 -7.13
N ALA A 175 22.89 -5.57 -5.98
CA ALA A 175 21.76 -4.77 -5.54
C ALA A 175 22.23 -3.64 -4.62
N LEU A 176 21.58 -2.47 -4.70
CA LEU A 176 21.80 -1.38 -3.77
C LEU A 176 20.97 -1.61 -2.51
N MET A 177 21.63 -1.87 -1.38
CA MET A 177 21.00 -2.05 -0.07
C MET A 177 21.17 -0.80 0.78
N ALA A 178 20.08 -0.14 1.14
CA ALA A 178 20.05 1.00 2.06
C ALA A 178 19.33 0.61 3.35
N THR A 179 20.03 -0.07 4.25
CA THR A 179 19.48 -0.47 5.56
C THR A 179 19.41 0.73 6.51
N THR A 180 18.31 0.86 7.26
CA THR A 180 18.08 2.02 8.13
C THR A 180 18.12 1.62 9.62
N PRO A 181 18.51 2.53 10.53
CA PRO A 181 18.50 2.29 11.98
C PRO A 181 17.08 2.26 12.58
N GLY A 182 16.08 2.74 11.83
CA GLY A 182 14.68 2.77 12.23
C GLY A 182 13.75 3.07 11.06
N PHE A 183 12.45 2.92 11.28
CA PHE A 183 11.43 3.33 10.30
C PHE A 183 11.56 4.83 10.03
N ALA A 184 11.55 5.22 8.75
CA ALA A 184 11.75 6.60 8.29
C ALA A 184 13.09 7.27 8.66
N GLN A 185 14.09 6.52 9.15
CA GLN A 185 15.42 7.05 9.53
C GLN A 185 16.51 6.78 8.47
N GLY A 186 16.11 6.57 7.22
CA GLY A 186 17.01 6.19 6.12
C GLY A 186 17.21 7.29 5.09
N LEU A 187 17.23 6.87 3.83
CA LEU A 187 17.16 7.77 2.68
C LEU A 187 15.98 8.73 2.84
N GLY A 188 16.21 10.02 2.59
CA GLY A 188 15.13 10.98 2.44
C GLY A 188 14.19 10.57 1.30
N ARG A 189 12.92 10.98 1.36
CA ARG A 189 11.86 10.58 0.41
C ARG A 189 12.28 10.73 -1.06
N ALA A 190 12.89 11.87 -1.42
CA ALA A 190 13.36 12.11 -2.78
C ALA A 190 14.49 11.17 -3.22
N ALA A 191 15.47 10.90 -2.35
CA ALA A 191 16.56 9.98 -2.65
C ALA A 191 16.05 8.53 -2.76
N TYR A 192 15.14 8.13 -1.86
CA TYR A 192 14.47 6.83 -1.93
C TYR A 192 13.71 6.66 -3.26
N ALA A 193 12.88 7.64 -3.63
CA ALA A 193 12.13 7.61 -4.88
C ALA A 193 13.05 7.60 -6.12
N ALA A 194 14.15 8.37 -6.10
CA ALA A 194 15.13 8.37 -7.18
C ALA A 194 15.84 7.01 -7.34
N HIS A 195 16.26 6.38 -6.24
CA HIS A 195 16.86 5.05 -6.30
C HIS A 195 15.85 3.99 -6.78
N MET A 196 14.64 3.99 -6.22
CA MET A 196 13.58 3.06 -6.60
C MET A 196 13.17 3.22 -8.08
N GLY A 197 12.96 4.46 -8.53
CA GLY A 197 12.63 4.79 -9.93
C GLY A 197 13.75 4.54 -10.93
N ASN A 198 15.00 4.45 -10.47
CA ASN A 198 16.15 4.07 -11.30
C ASN A 198 16.53 2.58 -11.17
N SER A 199 15.73 1.78 -10.45
CA SER A 199 15.95 0.35 -10.26
C SER A 199 15.12 -0.48 -11.22
N ARG A 200 15.75 -1.46 -11.85
CA ARG A 200 15.08 -2.48 -12.68
C ARG A 200 14.11 -3.30 -11.84
N PHE A 201 14.62 -3.80 -10.72
CA PHE A 201 13.84 -4.56 -9.75
C PHE A 201 13.81 -3.86 -8.39
N ALA A 202 12.65 -3.91 -7.75
CA ALA A 202 12.48 -3.52 -6.35
C ALA A 202 12.36 -4.79 -5.51
N LEU A 203 13.19 -4.92 -4.47
CA LEU A 203 13.08 -6.03 -3.55
C LEU A 203 12.04 -5.69 -2.49
N VAL A 204 11.01 -6.53 -2.40
CA VAL A 204 9.82 -6.28 -1.58
C VAL A 204 9.61 -7.43 -0.58
N PRO A 205 10.52 -7.62 0.39
CA PRO A 205 10.26 -8.52 1.51
C PRO A 205 9.06 -8.07 2.32
N HIS A 206 8.47 -8.96 3.10
CA HIS A 206 7.33 -8.66 3.95
C HIS A 206 7.67 -7.58 4.99
N GLY A 207 6.61 -6.93 5.47
CA GLY A 207 6.63 -6.00 6.60
C GLY A 207 6.43 -6.72 7.92
N ARG A 208 5.83 -6.01 8.89
CA ARG A 208 5.18 -6.69 10.02
C ARG A 208 3.93 -7.45 9.57
N SER A 209 3.31 -6.97 8.48
CA SER A 209 2.32 -7.70 7.69
C SER A 209 2.99 -8.28 6.43
N PRO A 210 2.47 -9.37 5.84
CA PRO A 210 2.83 -9.79 4.48
C PRO A 210 2.70 -8.66 3.44
N GLU A 211 1.73 -7.75 3.61
CA GLU A 211 1.59 -6.54 2.78
C GLU A 211 2.55 -5.43 3.25
N THR A 212 3.16 -4.71 2.29
CA THR A 212 4.10 -3.63 2.61
C THR A 212 3.99 -2.46 1.64
N ILE A 213 4.16 -1.24 2.16
CA ILE A 213 4.15 0.01 1.37
C ILE A 213 5.15 -0.01 0.20
N ARG A 214 6.30 -0.71 0.38
CA ARG A 214 7.34 -0.85 -0.65
C ARG A 214 6.84 -1.48 -1.95
N LEU A 215 5.83 -2.36 -1.87
CA LEU A 215 5.24 -2.95 -3.07
C LEU A 215 4.64 -1.84 -3.94
N TYR A 216 3.85 -0.97 -3.32
CA TYR A 216 3.13 0.09 -3.99
C TYR A 216 4.06 1.22 -4.43
N ASP A 217 5.11 1.51 -3.66
CA ASP A 217 6.15 2.45 -4.08
C ASP A 217 6.85 1.99 -5.37
N ALA A 218 7.20 0.70 -5.44
CA ALA A 218 7.84 0.11 -6.62
C ALA A 218 6.93 0.19 -7.85
N LEU A 219 5.65 -0.18 -7.69
CA LEU A 219 4.65 -0.12 -8.75
C LEU A 219 4.41 1.32 -9.23
N GLU A 220 4.35 2.28 -8.31
CA GLU A 220 4.15 3.69 -8.65
C GLU A 220 5.36 4.28 -9.40
N LEU A 221 6.58 3.87 -9.07
CA LEU A 221 7.81 4.32 -9.72
C LEU A 221 8.22 3.46 -10.93
N GLY A 222 7.40 2.49 -11.31
CA GLY A 222 7.60 1.64 -12.48
C GLY A 222 8.76 0.65 -12.37
N ALA A 223 9.27 0.37 -11.17
CA ALA A 223 10.20 -0.74 -10.94
C ALA A 223 9.41 -2.05 -10.88
N ILE A 224 10.01 -3.18 -11.29
CA ILE A 224 9.34 -4.49 -11.18
C ILE A 224 9.51 -5.02 -9.76
N PRO A 225 8.44 -5.25 -9.00
CA PRO A 225 8.54 -5.88 -7.69
C PRO A 225 9.06 -7.32 -7.78
N ILE A 226 9.93 -7.69 -6.85
CA ILE A 226 10.26 -9.08 -6.51
C ILE A 226 9.84 -9.30 -5.05
N ALA A 227 8.90 -10.21 -4.82
CA ALA A 227 8.38 -10.55 -3.50
C ALA A 227 8.29 -12.06 -3.30
N VAL A 228 8.26 -12.51 -2.05
CA VAL A 228 7.85 -13.88 -1.71
C VAL A 228 6.33 -13.95 -1.82
N ASP A 229 5.85 -14.99 -2.51
CA ASP A 229 4.44 -15.22 -2.78
C ASP A 229 3.63 -15.38 -1.48
N ALA A 230 2.41 -14.85 -1.47
CA ALA A 230 1.55 -14.84 -0.29
C ALA A 230 0.06 -14.89 -0.69
N PRO A 231 -0.82 -15.53 0.12
CA PRO A 231 -2.23 -15.73 -0.22
C PRO A 231 -2.99 -14.45 -0.59
N TRP A 232 -2.76 -13.35 0.12
CA TRP A 232 -3.43 -12.07 -0.09
C TRP A 232 -3.19 -11.47 -1.49
N MET A 233 -2.09 -11.83 -2.15
CA MET A 233 -1.78 -11.38 -3.51
C MET A 233 -2.69 -12.02 -4.57
N HIS A 234 -3.33 -13.15 -4.22
CA HIS A 234 -4.22 -13.91 -5.10
C HIS A 234 -5.70 -13.75 -4.71
N ALA A 235 -5.98 -13.12 -3.57
CA ALA A 235 -7.34 -12.93 -3.08
C ALA A 235 -8.16 -12.09 -4.08
N SER A 236 -9.36 -12.55 -4.41
CA SER A 236 -10.24 -11.89 -5.40
C SER A 236 -10.78 -10.54 -4.94
N ASP A 237 -10.76 -10.28 -3.63
CA ASP A 237 -11.06 -9.01 -3.00
C ASP A 237 -9.80 -8.20 -2.65
N GLY A 238 -8.61 -8.75 -2.96
CA GLY A 238 -7.29 -8.13 -2.85
C GLY A 238 -6.65 -7.87 -4.21
N LEU A 239 -5.32 -8.02 -4.29
CA LEU A 239 -4.57 -7.80 -5.54
C LEU A 239 -4.94 -8.80 -6.65
N GLY A 240 -5.52 -9.94 -6.30
CA GLY A 240 -5.95 -10.99 -7.22
C GLY A 240 -7.23 -10.66 -8.00
N VAL A 241 -7.85 -9.50 -7.79
CA VAL A 241 -9.10 -9.09 -8.47
C VAL A 241 -9.01 -9.12 -10.01
N PHE A 242 -7.80 -9.00 -10.57
CA PHE A 242 -7.55 -9.12 -12.02
C PHE A 242 -6.71 -10.35 -12.39
N GLY A 243 -6.72 -11.38 -11.54
CA GLY A 243 -5.85 -12.54 -11.64
C GLY A 243 -4.48 -12.30 -11.04
N LYS A 244 -3.54 -13.20 -11.35
CA LYS A 244 -2.17 -13.16 -10.80
C LYS A 244 -1.49 -11.81 -11.08
N PRO A 245 -0.93 -11.13 -10.08
CA PRO A 245 -0.20 -9.89 -10.30
C PRO A 245 0.99 -10.07 -11.26
N PRO A 246 1.22 -9.15 -12.21
CA PRO A 246 2.24 -9.32 -13.26
C PRO A 246 3.62 -8.87 -12.79
N PHE A 247 4.05 -9.31 -11.61
CA PHE A 247 5.40 -9.09 -11.09
C PHE A 247 6.02 -10.40 -10.59
N VAL A 248 7.25 -10.35 -10.12
CA VAL A 248 8.03 -11.56 -9.80
C VAL A 248 7.63 -12.06 -8.41
N LEU A 249 6.98 -13.22 -8.38
CA LEU A 249 6.64 -13.93 -7.16
C LEU A 249 7.57 -15.13 -7.00
N LEU A 250 8.33 -15.14 -5.91
CA LEU A 250 9.22 -16.22 -5.52
C LEU A 250 8.53 -17.14 -4.51
N ASN A 251 8.82 -18.43 -4.55
CA ASN A 251 8.42 -19.34 -3.47
C ASN A 251 9.27 -19.11 -2.21
N SER A 252 10.53 -18.71 -2.39
CA SER A 252 11.44 -18.31 -1.33
C SER A 252 12.55 -17.41 -1.89
N TRP A 253 13.23 -16.67 -1.02
CA TRP A 253 14.37 -15.85 -1.41
C TRP A 253 15.52 -16.65 -2.05
N ASP A 254 15.62 -17.96 -1.83
CA ASP A 254 16.63 -18.84 -2.44
C ASP A 254 16.59 -18.83 -3.98
N GLN A 255 15.45 -18.45 -4.56
CA GLN A 255 15.27 -18.32 -6.01
C GLN A 255 15.79 -16.99 -6.58
N LEU A 256 16.06 -16.00 -5.71
CA LEU A 256 16.48 -14.65 -6.11
C LEU A 256 17.76 -14.64 -6.97
N PRO A 257 18.84 -15.37 -6.63
CA PRO A 257 20.06 -15.36 -7.43
C PRO A 257 19.82 -15.89 -8.84
N GLY A 258 19.07 -16.99 -8.98
CA GLY A 258 18.73 -17.57 -10.27
C GLY A 258 17.89 -16.63 -11.13
N HIS A 259 16.95 -15.91 -10.51
CA HIS A 259 16.14 -14.91 -11.20
C HIS A 259 16.99 -13.74 -11.70
N LEU A 260 17.89 -13.21 -10.88
CA LEU A 260 18.69 -12.02 -11.21
C LEU A 260 19.95 -12.30 -12.03
N ALA A 261 20.44 -13.54 -12.06
CA ALA A 261 21.65 -13.92 -12.82
C ALA A 261 21.58 -13.48 -14.28
N GLY A 262 20.39 -13.53 -14.87
CA GLY A 262 20.17 -13.14 -16.26
C GLY A 262 20.19 -11.64 -16.53
N TYR A 263 20.18 -10.80 -15.50
CA TYR A 263 20.05 -9.34 -15.57
C TYR A 263 21.31 -8.61 -15.11
N GLN A 264 22.37 -9.34 -14.78
CA GLN A 264 23.67 -8.81 -14.38
C GLN A 264 24.59 -8.65 -15.60
N GLY A 265 25.39 -7.57 -15.62
CA GLY A 265 26.30 -7.30 -16.73
C GLY A 265 25.60 -6.99 -18.06
N SER A 266 26.07 -7.61 -19.14
CA SER A 266 25.49 -7.45 -20.48
C SER A 266 24.24 -8.31 -20.61
N VAL A 267 23.06 -7.69 -20.59
CA VAL A 267 21.77 -8.37 -20.68
C VAL A 267 21.42 -8.59 -22.16
N PRO A 268 21.07 -9.81 -22.59
CA PRO A 268 20.65 -10.07 -23.96
C PRO A 268 19.43 -9.24 -24.38
N PRO A 269 19.36 -8.75 -25.64
CA PRO A 269 18.26 -7.90 -26.11
C PRO A 269 16.87 -8.51 -25.93
N GLU A 270 16.71 -9.81 -26.15
CA GLU A 270 15.45 -10.54 -25.98
C GLU A 270 14.99 -10.54 -24.51
N ARG A 271 15.94 -10.62 -23.58
CA ARG A 271 15.65 -10.58 -22.14
C ARG A 271 15.30 -9.15 -21.69
N LEU A 272 15.96 -8.14 -22.25
CA LEU A 272 15.58 -6.74 -22.03
C LEU A 272 14.16 -6.46 -22.53
N ALA A 273 13.81 -6.93 -23.72
CA ALA A 273 12.47 -6.78 -24.27
C ALA A 273 11.40 -7.46 -23.42
N ALA A 274 11.63 -8.70 -22.99
CA ALA A 274 10.71 -9.42 -22.10
C ALA A 274 10.54 -8.73 -20.74
N ALA A 275 11.62 -8.19 -20.17
CA ALA A 275 11.55 -7.45 -18.91
C ALA A 275 10.82 -6.11 -19.06
N GLU A 276 11.00 -5.41 -20.17
CA GLU A 276 10.22 -4.19 -20.46
C GLU A 276 8.73 -4.50 -20.61
N GLN A 277 8.36 -5.60 -21.26
CA GLN A 277 6.96 -6.04 -21.33
C GLN A 277 6.38 -6.34 -19.95
N LEU A 278 7.15 -6.99 -19.07
CA LEU A 278 6.75 -7.25 -17.69
C LEU A 278 6.55 -5.94 -16.91
N ARG A 279 7.49 -4.99 -17.05
CA ARG A 279 7.39 -3.66 -16.44
C ARG A 279 6.14 -2.90 -16.90
N GLN A 280 5.88 -2.87 -18.20
CA GLN A 280 4.68 -2.23 -18.74
C GLN A 280 3.40 -2.90 -18.22
N SER A 281 3.41 -4.23 -18.10
CA SER A 281 2.31 -4.99 -17.52
C SER A 281 2.07 -4.61 -16.05
N CYS A 282 3.12 -4.44 -15.24
CA CYS A 282 3.02 -3.91 -13.87
C CYS A 282 2.34 -2.54 -13.83
N VAL A 283 2.76 -1.61 -14.70
CA VAL A 283 2.23 -0.24 -14.72
C VAL A 283 0.76 -0.21 -15.10
N VAL A 284 0.37 -0.92 -16.17
CA VAL A 284 -1.03 -1.01 -16.61
C VAL A 284 -1.89 -1.69 -15.54
N TRP A 285 -1.42 -2.79 -14.98
CA TRP A 285 -2.14 -3.51 -13.92
C TRP A 285 -2.31 -2.64 -12.67
N TRP A 286 -1.27 -1.93 -12.22
CA TRP A 286 -1.36 -1.05 -11.06
C TRP A 286 -2.37 0.08 -11.28
N GLN A 287 -2.40 0.67 -12.48
CA GLN A 287 -3.41 1.66 -12.82
C GLN A 287 -4.84 1.09 -12.73
N ARG A 288 -5.05 -0.14 -13.21
CA ARG A 288 -6.35 -0.83 -13.08
C ARG A 288 -6.73 -1.09 -11.62
N ILE A 289 -5.79 -1.48 -10.78
CA ILE A 289 -6.01 -1.65 -9.33
C ILE A 289 -6.43 -0.32 -8.69
N LYS A 290 -5.71 0.76 -8.98
CA LYS A 290 -6.04 2.12 -8.51
C LYS A 290 -7.47 2.51 -8.91
N ASP A 291 -7.82 2.32 -10.18
CA ASP A 291 -9.15 2.63 -10.70
C ASP A 291 -10.26 1.77 -10.08
N HIS A 292 -10.00 0.47 -9.88
CA HIS A 292 -10.94 -0.47 -9.27
C HIS A 292 -11.29 -0.04 -7.83
N TYR A 293 -10.29 0.16 -6.98
CA TYR A 293 -10.53 0.50 -5.58
C TYR A 293 -11.05 1.93 -5.41
N ALA A 294 -10.66 2.87 -6.27
CA ALA A 294 -11.27 4.20 -6.29
C ALA A 294 -12.78 4.12 -6.61
N ALA A 295 -13.18 3.28 -7.57
CA ALA A 295 -14.59 3.09 -7.91
C ALA A 295 -15.36 2.39 -6.78
N ARG A 296 -14.75 1.38 -6.15
CA ARG A 296 -15.34 0.65 -5.02
C ARG A 296 -15.56 1.57 -3.81
N VAL A 297 -14.55 2.35 -3.44
CA VAL A 297 -14.65 3.35 -2.35
C VAL A 297 -15.73 4.40 -2.66
N ALA A 298 -15.79 4.89 -3.90
CA ALA A 298 -16.84 5.82 -4.30
C ALA A 298 -18.24 5.19 -4.23
N ALA A 299 -18.39 3.91 -4.57
CA ALA A 299 -19.67 3.21 -4.46
C ALA A 299 -20.13 3.07 -2.99
N LEU A 300 -19.20 2.78 -2.07
CA LEU A 300 -19.50 2.72 -0.63
C LEU A 300 -19.93 4.07 -0.05
N ILE A 301 -19.30 5.16 -0.50
CA ILE A 301 -19.56 6.51 0.03
C ILE A 301 -20.83 7.16 -0.56
N ASN A 302 -21.17 6.81 -1.80
CA ASN A 302 -22.31 7.42 -2.52
C ASN A 302 -23.59 6.58 -2.50
N GLY A 303 -23.52 5.30 -2.11
CA GLY A 303 -24.65 4.38 -2.01
C GLY A 303 -25.43 4.56 -0.72
#